data_AF-A0A174DVG0-F1
#
_entry.id   AF-A0A174DVG0-F1
#
_cell.length_a   1.000
_cell.length_b   1.000
_cell.length_c   1.000
_cell.angle_alpha   90.00
_cell.angle_beta   90.00
_cell.angle_gamma   90.00
#
_symmetry.space_group_name_H-M   'P 1'
#
loop_
_entity.id
_entity.type
_entity.pdbx_description
1 polymer ?
#
loop_
_entity_poly.entity_id
_entity_poly.type
_entity_poly.pdbx_seq_one_letter_code
_entity_poly.pdbx_strand_id
1 'polypeptide(L)'
;MKRIKVLGSVLKRTRADKIIISFIVFIFAIAAVIQLAEPDINRYGDALWYCYAVISTAGFGDVVAVTFIGKMCSVLLTIYSLFVVAIATGVVVNFYTQMVEMQRKETLAMFMDQLERLPELSREELENISRKVRQFR
;
A
#
# COMPACT_ATOMS: atom_id res chain seq x y z
N MET A 1 -17.07 2.13 -7.43
CA MET A 1 -17.05 0.73 -6.94
C MET A 1 -15.95 -0.15 -7.55
N LYS A 2 -15.66 -0.12 -8.86
CA LYS A 2 -14.60 -0.97 -9.48
C LYS A 2 -13.21 -0.78 -8.85
N ARG A 3 -12.77 0.47 -8.62
CA ARG A 3 -11.44 0.80 -8.06
C ARG A 3 -11.19 0.24 -6.64
N ILE A 4 -12.17 0.34 -5.75
CA ILE A 4 -12.09 -0.20 -4.38
C ILE A 4 -11.99 -1.73 -4.40
N LYS A 5 -12.72 -2.39 -5.32
CA LYS A 5 -12.62 -3.84 -5.50
C LYS A 5 -11.25 -4.28 -6.02
N VAL A 6 -10.64 -3.51 -6.94
CA VAL A 6 -9.27 -3.79 -7.44
C VAL A 6 -8.26 -3.67 -6.29
N LEU A 7 -8.32 -2.59 -5.50
CA LEU A 7 -7.44 -2.43 -4.35
C LEU A 7 -7.61 -3.56 -3.32
N GLY A 8 -8.85 -3.90 -2.97
CA GLY A 8 -9.13 -5.03 -2.06
C GLY A 8 -8.62 -6.38 -2.59
N SER A 9 -8.73 -6.61 -3.90
CA SER A 9 -8.17 -7.81 -4.54
C SER A 9 -6.64 -7.82 -4.51
N VAL A 10 -5.99 -6.67 -4.71
CA VAL A 10 -4.53 -6.53 -4.60
C VAL A 10 -4.08 -6.87 -3.19
N LEU A 11 -4.68 -6.27 -2.16
CA LEU A 11 -4.31 -6.51 -0.76
C LEU A 11 -4.43 -8.00 -0.38
N LYS A 12 -5.55 -8.65 -0.74
CA LYS A 12 -5.77 -10.07 -0.44
C LYS A 12 -4.79 -10.97 -1.21
N ARG A 13 -4.46 -10.62 -2.46
CA ARG A 13 -3.54 -11.39 -3.29
C ARG A 13 -2.09 -11.28 -2.81
N THR A 14 -1.69 -10.11 -2.31
CA THR A 14 -0.37 -9.89 -1.70
C THR A 14 -0.29 -10.32 -0.24
N ARG A 15 -1.41 -10.74 0.37
CA ARG A 15 -1.56 -10.98 1.82
C ARG A 15 -1.19 -9.77 2.68
N ALA A 16 -1.17 -8.57 2.10
CA ALA A 16 -0.84 -7.34 2.81
C ALA A 16 -1.85 -7.01 3.90
N ASP A 17 -3.10 -7.43 3.73
CA ASP A 17 -4.14 -7.36 4.77
C ASP A 17 -3.72 -8.07 6.06
N LYS A 18 -3.20 -9.30 5.96
CA LYS A 18 -2.72 -10.06 7.11
C LYS A 18 -1.52 -9.40 7.77
N ILE A 19 -0.60 -8.86 6.97
CA ILE A 19 0.62 -8.19 7.45
C ILE A 19 0.29 -6.90 8.18
N ILE A 20 -0.67 -6.12 7.68
CA ILE A 20 -1.14 -4.89 8.34
C ILE A 20 -1.81 -5.24 9.67
N ILE A 21 -2.71 -6.24 9.68
CA ILE A 21 -3.37 -6.67 10.93
C ILE A 21 -2.35 -7.17 11.95
N SER A 22 -1.37 -7.99 11.53
CA SER A 22 -0.34 -8.48 12.44
C SER A 22 0.57 -7.35 12.94
N PHE A 23 0.85 -6.34 12.11
CA PHE A 23 1.60 -5.16 12.53
C PHE A 23 0.84 -4.33 13.56
N ILE A 24 -0.47 -4.13 13.38
CA ILE A 24 -1.31 -3.44 14.36
C ILE A 24 -1.25 -4.19 15.70
N VAL A 25 -1.51 -5.51 15.71
CA VAL A 25 -1.41 -6.33 16.92
C VAL A 25 -0.02 -6.24 17.56
N PHE A 26 1.03 -6.24 16.74
CA PHE A 26 2.41 -6.11 17.19
C PHE A 26 2.68 -4.75 17.85
N ILE A 27 2.13 -3.63 17.35
CA ILE A 27 2.23 -2.32 17.99
C ILE A 27 1.61 -2.36 19.39
N PHE A 28 0.39 -2.90 19.52
CA PHE A 28 -0.28 -3.01 20.83
C PHE A 28 0.53 -3.90 21.80
N ALA A 29 1.11 -5.00 21.30
CA ALA A 29 1.95 -5.87 22.11
C ALA A 29 3.24 -5.17 22.57
N ILE A 30 3.95 -4.48 21.66
CA ILE A 30 5.16 -3.72 21.99
C ILE A 30 4.87 -2.61 22.97
N ALA A 31 3.76 -1.87 22.80
CA ALA A 31 3.36 -0.83 23.76
C ALA A 31 3.14 -1.42 25.17
N ALA A 32 2.60 -2.62 25.30
CA ALA A 32 2.41 -3.27 26.60
C ALA A 32 3.76 -3.63 27.24
N VAL A 33 4.70 -4.15 26.45
CA VAL A 33 6.05 -4.47 26.93
C VAL A 33 6.80 -3.19 27.33
N ILE A 34 6.68 -2.12 26.54
CA ILE A 34 7.33 -0.84 26.83
C ILE A 34 6.79 -0.23 28.12
N GLN A 35 5.47 -0.23 28.34
CA GLN A 35 4.88 0.25 29.59
C GLN A 35 5.41 -0.51 30.82
N LEU A 36 5.66 -1.82 30.68
CA LEU A 36 6.17 -2.65 31.78
C LEU A 36 7.69 -2.51 31.97
N ALA A 37 8.42 -2.24 30.89
CA ALA A 37 9.88 -2.19 30.91
C ALA A 37 10.42 -0.80 31.25
N GLU A 38 9.72 0.27 30.89
CA GLU A 38 10.20 1.64 31.04
C GLU A 38 9.61 2.31 32.29
N PRO A 39 10.46 2.79 33.22
CA PRO A 39 10.00 3.35 34.49
C PRO A 39 9.22 4.67 34.34
N ASP A 40 9.54 5.46 33.31
CA ASP A 40 8.92 6.76 33.08
C ASP A 40 7.63 6.67 32.24
N ILE A 41 7.29 5.48 31.72
CA ILE A 41 6.12 5.24 30.87
C ILE A 41 5.03 4.55 31.68
N ASN A 42 4.28 5.35 32.44
CA ASN A 42 3.34 4.84 33.43
C ASN A 42 1.97 4.44 32.86
N ARG A 43 1.56 5.00 31.73
CA ARG A 43 0.26 4.71 31.10
C ARG A 43 0.45 4.03 29.75
N TYR A 44 -0.46 3.13 29.44
CA TYR A 44 -0.49 2.45 28.15
C TYR A 44 -0.63 3.43 26.97
N GLY A 45 -1.36 4.53 27.16
CA GLY A 45 -1.48 5.59 26.17
C GLY A 45 -0.14 6.25 25.84
N ASP A 46 0.73 6.45 26.85
CA ASP A 46 2.06 7.04 26.65
C ASP A 46 2.99 6.06 25.91
N ALA A 47 2.84 4.75 26.15
CA ALA A 47 3.55 3.72 25.41
C ALA A 47 3.10 3.63 23.94
N LEU A 48 1.80 3.78 23.67
CA LEU A 48 1.28 3.88 22.30
C LEU A 48 1.77 5.15 21.59
N TRP A 49 1.80 6.27 22.31
CA TRP A 49 2.37 7.53 21.82
C TRP A 49 3.84 7.38 21.46
N TYR A 50 4.62 6.73 22.33
CA TYR A 50 6.01 6.37 22.05
C TYR A 50 6.13 5.53 20.77
N CYS A 51 5.32 4.47 20.62
CA CYS A 51 5.34 3.63 19.42
C CYS A 51 5.03 4.45 18.16
N TYR A 52 4.06 5.35 18.22
CA TYR A 52 3.76 6.29 17.12
C TYR A 52 4.96 7.18 16.79
N ALA A 53 5.61 7.78 17.79
CA ALA A 53 6.78 8.64 17.57
C ALA A 53 7.96 7.90 16.91
N VAL A 54 8.17 6.62 17.26
CA VAL A 54 9.19 5.76 16.65
C VAL A 54 8.82 5.38 15.22
N ILE A 55 7.60 4.88 14.98
CA ILE A 55 7.15 4.43 13.64
C ILE A 55 7.12 5.58 12.64
N SER A 56 6.63 6.75 13.08
CA SER A 56 6.57 7.96 12.25
C SER A 56 7.93 8.61 12.03
N THR A 57 8.96 8.16 12.75
CA THR A 57 10.28 8.79 12.81
C THR A 57 10.27 10.25 13.29
N ALA A 58 9.18 10.69 13.94
CA ALA A 58 9.03 12.05 14.44
C ALA A 58 9.95 12.33 15.64
N GLY A 59 10.06 11.36 16.56
CA GLY A 59 11.04 11.42 17.65
C GLY A 59 10.95 12.66 18.55
N PHE A 60 9.75 13.03 19.01
CA PHE A 60 9.51 14.25 19.80
C PHE A 60 10.36 14.37 21.07
N GLY A 61 10.83 13.25 21.63
CA GLY A 61 11.76 13.21 22.77
C GLY A 61 11.11 13.49 24.13
N ASP A 62 9.79 13.63 24.17
CA ASP A 62 8.98 13.76 25.39
C ASP A 62 8.85 12.42 26.15
N VAL A 63 8.82 11.31 25.41
CA VAL A 63 8.85 9.95 25.95
C VAL A 63 9.96 9.17 25.26
N VAL A 64 10.84 8.52 26.03
CA VAL A 64 12.00 7.79 25.52
C VAL A 64 12.20 6.45 26.22
N ALA A 65 12.71 5.46 25.47
CA ALA A 65 13.09 4.17 26.03
C ALA A 65 14.55 4.20 26.51
N VAL A 66 14.77 4.04 27.80
CA VAL A 66 16.10 4.08 28.42
C VAL A 66 16.61 2.68 28.79
N THR A 67 15.71 1.73 29.04
CA THR A 67 16.06 0.36 29.42
C THR A 67 16.55 -0.46 28.23
N PHE A 68 17.29 -1.53 28.53
CA PHE A 68 17.74 -2.46 27.49
C PHE A 68 16.55 -3.10 26.75
N ILE A 69 15.53 -3.54 27.49
CA ILE A 69 14.34 -4.19 26.92
C ILE A 69 13.56 -3.20 26.04
N GLY A 70 13.33 -1.98 26.51
CA GLY A 70 12.65 -0.95 25.73
C GLY A 70 13.40 -0.62 24.44
N LYS A 71 14.74 -0.44 24.50
CA LYS A 71 15.57 -0.23 23.32
C LYS A 71 15.49 -1.38 22.31
N MET A 72 15.52 -2.63 22.77
CA MET A 72 15.33 -3.80 21.90
C MET A 72 13.95 -3.82 21.24
N CYS A 73 12.90 -3.50 22.00
CA CYS A 73 11.55 -3.36 21.45
C CYS A 73 11.47 -2.27 20.37
N SER A 74 12.13 -1.13 20.57
CA SER A 74 12.18 -0.04 19.59
C SER A 74 12.91 -0.43 18.30
N VAL A 75 14.01 -1.21 18.41
CA VAL A 75 14.70 -1.76 17.25
C VAL A 75 13.79 -2.70 16.47
N LEU A 76 13.11 -3.64 17.15
CA LEU A 76 12.17 -4.56 16.51
C LEU A 76 10.99 -3.82 15.85
N LEU A 77 10.46 -2.81 16.53
CA LEU A 77 9.39 -1.96 16.01
C LEU A 77 9.81 -1.24 14.73
N THR A 78 11.04 -0.72 14.70
CA THR A 78 11.60 -0.03 13.54
C THR A 78 11.84 -0.98 12.37
N ILE A 79 12.41 -2.16 12.62
CA ILE A 79 12.64 -3.15 11.54
C ILE A 79 11.31 -3.57 10.92
N TYR A 80 10.30 -3.86 11.74
CA TYR A 80 9.00 -4.27 11.22
C TYR A 80 8.30 -3.11 10.50
N SER A 81 8.34 -1.87 11.02
CA SER A 81 7.73 -0.72 10.34
C SER A 81 8.33 -0.50 8.94
N LEU A 82 9.64 -0.67 8.77
CA LEU A 82 10.30 -0.58 7.47
C LEU A 82 9.75 -1.61 6.46
N PHE A 83 9.58 -2.86 6.88
CA PHE A 83 8.97 -3.89 6.01
C PHE A 83 7.53 -3.54 5.62
N VAL A 84 6.74 -3.03 6.57
CA VAL A 84 5.34 -2.64 6.31
C VAL A 84 5.27 -1.48 5.32
N VAL A 85 6.12 -0.46 5.46
CA VAL A 85 6.20 0.66 4.53
C VAL A 85 6.60 0.22 3.12
N ALA A 86 7.59 -0.70 3.01
CA ALA A 86 8.00 -1.26 1.74
C ALA A 86 6.86 -2.03 1.05
N ILE A 87 6.13 -2.86 1.80
CA ILE A 87 4.99 -3.62 1.29
C ILE A 87 3.84 -2.69 0.89
N ALA A 88 3.54 -1.67 1.70
CA ALA A 88 2.51 -0.68 1.39
C ALA A 88 2.82 0.02 0.06
N THR A 89 4.07 0.44 -0.13
CA THR A 89 4.54 1.02 -1.40
C THR A 89 4.35 0.04 -2.56
N GLY A 90 4.74 -1.22 -2.39
CA GLY A 90 4.56 -2.26 -3.41
C GLY A 90 3.08 -2.51 -3.77
N VAL A 91 2.18 -2.48 -2.78
CA VAL A 91 0.73 -2.60 -2.99
C VAL A 91 0.19 -1.43 -3.81
N VAL A 92 0.61 -0.20 -3.51
CA VAL A 92 0.21 0.99 -4.26
C VAL A 92 0.70 0.90 -5.71
N VAL A 93 1.97 0.56 -5.93
CA VAL A 93 2.52 0.40 -7.28
C VAL A 93 1.75 -0.68 -8.05
N ASN A 94 1.54 -1.86 -7.47
CA ASN A 94 0.79 -2.94 -8.11
C ASN A 94 -0.67 -2.53 -8.44
N PHE A 95 -1.32 -1.77 -7.55
CA PHE A 95 -2.64 -1.22 -7.81
C PHE A 95 -2.65 -0.30 -9.04
N TYR A 96 -1.68 0.63 -9.15
CA TYR A 96 -1.56 1.50 -10.32
C TYR A 96 -1.25 0.72 -11.60
N THR A 97 -0.33 -0.25 -11.54
CA THR A 97 -0.02 -1.11 -12.69
C THR A 97 -1.26 -1.86 -13.17
N GLN A 98 -2.05 -2.46 -12.26
CA GLN A 98 -3.29 -3.15 -12.63
C GLN A 98 -4.33 -2.20 -13.23
N MET A 99 -4.42 -0.97 -12.72
CA MET A 99 -5.30 0.06 -13.29
C MET A 99 -4.92 0.41 -14.73
N VAL A 100 -3.62 0.59 -15.01
CA VAL A 100 -3.11 0.87 -16.36
C VAL A 100 -3.32 -0.33 -17.29
N GLU A 101 -3.08 -1.55 -16.81
CA GLU A 101 -3.33 -2.77 -17.60
C GLU A 101 -4.81 -2.94 -17.95
N MET A 102 -5.72 -2.63 -17.01
CA MET A 102 -7.16 -2.67 -17.27
C MET A 102 -7.56 -1.68 -18.38
N GLN A 103 -7.05 -0.45 -18.34
CA GLN A 103 -7.31 0.55 -19.39
C GLN A 103 -6.76 0.10 -20.75
N ARG A 104 -5.57 -0.50 -20.77
CA ARG A 104 -4.98 -1.07 -21.99
C ARG A 104 -5.85 -2.20 -22.55
N LYS A 105 -6.35 -3.10 -21.71
CA LYS A 105 -7.24 -4.21 -22.13
C LYS A 105 -8.57 -3.70 -22.66
N GLU A 106 -9.19 -2.73 -22.00
CA GLU A 106 -10.44 -2.10 -22.48
C GLU A 106 -10.21 -1.44 -23.86
N THR A 107 -9.10 -0.71 -24.01
CA THR A 107 -8.73 -0.08 -25.29
C THR A 107 -8.50 -1.13 -26.39
N LEU A 108 -7.76 -2.21 -26.09
CA LEU A 108 -7.49 -3.29 -27.05
C LEU A 108 -8.79 -4.01 -27.45
N ALA A 109 -9.68 -4.27 -26.50
CA ALA A 109 -10.97 -4.90 -26.78
C ALA A 109 -11.85 -4.05 -27.71
N MET A 110 -11.87 -2.72 -27.50
CA MET A 110 -12.54 -1.80 -28.43
C MET A 110 -11.93 -1.85 -29.83
N PHE A 111 -10.60 -1.85 -29.95
CA PHE A 111 -9.94 -1.98 -31.25
C PHE A 111 -10.23 -3.32 -31.92
N MET A 112 -10.27 -4.43 -31.17
CA MET A 112 -10.61 -5.75 -31.69
C MET A 112 -12.04 -5.81 -32.23
N ASP A 113 -13.02 -5.24 -31.52
CA ASP A 113 -14.42 -5.16 -31.99
C ASP A 113 -14.54 -4.33 -33.28
N GLN A 114 -13.79 -3.22 -33.38
CA GLN A 114 -13.72 -2.45 -34.63
C GLN A 114 -13.08 -3.26 -35.76
N LEU A 115 -12.04 -4.06 -35.48
CA LEU A 115 -11.42 -4.92 -36.49
C LEU A 115 -12.38 -6.02 -36.98
N GLU A 116 -13.20 -6.57 -36.08
CA GLU A 116 -14.18 -7.61 -36.43
C GLU A 116 -15.28 -7.07 -37.36
N ARG A 117 -15.63 -5.78 -37.22
CA ARG A 117 -16.59 -5.08 -38.09
C ARG A 117 -15.94 -4.28 -39.22
N LEU A 118 -14.70 -4.59 -39.60
CA LEU A 118 -13.99 -3.94 -40.71
C LEU A 118 -14.81 -3.75 -41.99
N PRO A 119 -15.62 -4.73 -42.45
CA PRO A 119 -16.40 -4.58 -43.68
C PRO A 119 -17.53 -3.54 -43.57
N GLU A 120 -17.99 -3.26 -42.34
CA GLU A 120 -19.14 -2.39 -42.04
C GLU A 120 -18.72 -0.96 -41.68
N LEU A 121 -17.42 -0.72 -41.48
CA LEU A 121 -16.86 0.58 -41.10
C LEU A 121 -16.91 1.58 -42.27
N SER A 122 -17.39 2.80 -41.97
CA SER A 122 -17.35 3.91 -42.91
C SER A 122 -15.91 4.41 -43.14
N ARG A 123 -15.67 5.12 -44.26
CA ARG A 123 -14.35 5.70 -44.55
C ARG A 123 -13.87 6.68 -43.46
N GLU A 124 -14.79 7.44 -42.86
CA GLU A 124 -14.46 8.38 -41.78
C GLU A 124 -14.01 7.65 -40.50
N GLU A 125 -14.64 6.52 -40.16
CA GLU A 125 -14.26 5.72 -38.99
C GLU A 125 -12.90 5.03 -39.20
N LEU A 126 -12.63 4.52 -40.41
CA LEU A 126 -11.32 3.99 -40.80
C LEU A 126 -10.20 5.04 -40.70
N GLU A 127 -10.45 6.27 -41.15
CA GLU A 127 -9.51 7.38 -40.99
C GLU A 127 -9.26 7.74 -39.53
N ASN A 128 -10.31 7.75 -38.70
CA ASN A 128 -10.19 8.00 -37.26
C ASN A 128 -9.36 6.91 -36.55
N ILE A 129 -9.54 5.64 -36.91
CA ILE A 129 -8.73 4.53 -36.38
C ILE A 129 -7.27 4.70 -36.82
N SER A 130 -7.02 4.93 -38.11
CA SER A 130 -5.66 5.17 -38.65
C SER A 130 -4.95 6.33 -37.95
N ARG A 131 -5.68 7.43 -37.69
CA ARG A 131 -5.17 8.61 -36.99
C ARG A 131 -4.85 8.30 -35.52
N LYS A 132 -5.72 7.57 -34.81
CA LYS A 132 -5.45 7.10 -33.45
C LYS A 132 -4.23 6.19 -33.39
N VAL A 133 -4.13 5.21 -34.29
CA VAL A 133 -2.98 4.27 -34.33
C VAL A 133 -1.67 5.01 -34.61
N ARG A 134 -1.67 5.99 -35.51
CA ARG A 134 -0.50 6.85 -35.76
C ARG A 134 -0.08 7.68 -34.56
N GLN A 135 -1.00 8.05 -33.66
CA GLN A 135 -0.68 8.75 -32.41
C GLN A 135 -0.13 7.83 -31.32
N PHE A 136 -0.38 6.53 -31.39
CA PHE A 136 0.15 5.53 -30.44
C PHE A 136 1.51 4.95 -30.86
N ARG A 137 1.98 5.23 -32.08
CA ARG A 137 3.31 4.85 -32.59
C ARG A 137 4.33 5.94 -32.28
#